data_AF-A0AAW0Q5A5-F1
#
_entry.id   AF-A0AAW0Q5A5-F1
#
_cell.length_a   1.000
_cell.length_b   1.000
_cell.length_c   1.000
_cell.angle_alpha   90.00
_cell.angle_beta   90.00
_cell.angle_gamma   90.00
#
_symmetry.space_group_name_H-M   'P 1'
#
loop_
_entity.id
_entity.type
_entity.pdbx_description
1 polymer ?
#
loop_
_entity_poly.entity_id
_entity_poly.type
_entity_poly.pdbx_seq_one_letter_code
_entity_poly.pdbx_strand_id
1 'polypeptide(L)'
;MEANLQRVKKGDAKASIHRMEIDRIRYVLSSYLRCRLQKIEKYFPHVLEKEKSREMGDASLLSPEEFAFAKEYYANTETYLKTVALKRMPPILQTIDMLKAVPEPCLDSFVFLRVKERQENILVEPETDDQSVLPFVGIGSMAHSAGLLEIAVRLCLNQRKQLCPHVWVPS
;
A
#
# COMPACT_ATOMS: atom_id res chain seq x y z
N MET A 1 -3.62 -15.77 25.70
CA MET A 1 -5.07 -15.43 25.73
C MET A 1 -5.94 -16.63 25.35
N GLU A 2 -5.59 -17.40 24.31
CA GLU A 2 -6.34 -18.60 23.89
C GLU A 2 -6.38 -19.72 24.96
N ALA A 3 -5.32 -19.87 25.76
CA ALA A 3 -5.27 -20.83 26.87
C ALA A 3 -6.34 -20.59 27.96
N ASN A 4 -6.87 -19.36 28.08
CA ASN A 4 -7.91 -19.03 29.06
C ASN A 4 -9.30 -19.48 28.58
N LEU A 5 -9.51 -19.65 27.27
CA LEU A 5 -10.79 -20.12 26.70
C LEU A 5 -10.98 -21.62 26.84
N GLN A 6 -9.89 -22.39 26.94
CA GLN A 6 -9.94 -23.84 27.17
C GLN A 6 -10.43 -24.21 28.58
N ARG A 7 -10.44 -23.26 29.52
CA ARG A 7 -10.87 -23.46 30.92
C ARG A 7 -12.36 -23.18 31.14
N VAL A 8 -13.10 -22.75 30.12
CA VAL A 8 -14.50 -22.32 30.26
C VAL A 8 -15.46 -23.49 30.00
N LYS A 9 -16.54 -23.61 30.80
CA LYS A 9 -17.49 -24.72 30.70
C LYS A 9 -18.23 -24.65 29.35
N LYS A 10 -18.50 -25.82 28.73
CA LYS A 10 -19.32 -25.91 27.51
C LYS A 10 -20.72 -25.37 27.81
N GLY A 11 -21.06 -24.22 27.23
CA GLY A 11 -22.35 -23.54 27.41
C GLY A 11 -22.27 -22.07 27.86
N ASP A 12 -21.09 -21.59 28.28
CA ASP A 12 -20.95 -20.21 28.74
C ASP A 12 -20.92 -19.22 27.55
N ALA A 13 -21.97 -18.39 27.43
CA ALA A 13 -22.05 -17.32 26.43
C ALA A 13 -20.83 -16.38 26.45
N LYS A 14 -20.20 -16.21 27.61
CA LYS A 14 -18.95 -15.44 27.79
C LYS A 14 -17.80 -15.98 26.94
N ALA A 15 -17.63 -17.30 26.84
CA ALA A 15 -16.62 -17.89 25.96
C ALA A 15 -16.94 -17.63 24.49
N SER A 16 -18.22 -17.70 24.11
CA SER A 16 -18.67 -17.40 22.74
C SER A 16 -18.36 -15.96 22.36
N ILE A 17 -18.65 -15.00 23.24
CA ILE A 17 -18.39 -13.57 23.01
C ILE A 17 -16.88 -13.30 22.87
N HIS A 18 -16.05 -13.86 23.75
CA HIS A 18 -14.60 -13.70 23.63
C HIS A 18 -14.05 -14.33 22.34
N ARG A 19 -14.59 -15.47 21.91
CA ARG A 19 -14.21 -16.10 20.64
C ARG A 19 -14.58 -15.22 19.45
N MET A 20 -15.80 -14.67 19.44
CA MET A 20 -16.24 -13.72 18.41
C MET A 20 -15.31 -12.51 18.32
N GLU A 21 -14.89 -11.93 19.44
CA GLU A 21 -13.99 -10.78 19.43
C GLU A 21 -12.59 -11.14 18.91
N ILE A 22 -12.06 -12.29 19.31
CA ILE A 22 -10.80 -12.80 18.75
C ILE A 22 -10.90 -12.99 17.24
N ASP A 23 -12.03 -13.51 16.76
CA ASP A 23 -12.24 -13.71 15.32
C ASP A 23 -12.28 -12.36 14.57
N ARG A 24 -12.88 -11.31 15.15
CA ARG A 24 -12.84 -9.95 14.59
C ARG A 24 -11.43 -9.37 14.54
N ILE A 25 -10.68 -9.49 15.64
CA ILE A 25 -9.28 -9.01 15.70
C ILE A 25 -8.42 -9.76 14.67
N ARG A 26 -8.57 -11.09 14.61
CA ARG A 26 -7.84 -11.93 13.66
C ARG A 26 -8.16 -11.54 12.21
N TYR A 27 -9.43 -11.25 11.91
CA TYR A 27 -9.84 -10.78 10.59
C TYR A 27 -9.14 -9.47 10.22
N VAL A 28 -9.19 -8.46 11.10
CA VAL A 28 -8.56 -7.15 10.84
C VAL A 28 -7.06 -7.30 10.62
N LEU A 29 -6.37 -8.05 11.49
CA LEU A 29 -4.93 -8.29 11.37
C LEU A 29 -4.58 -9.02 10.08
N SER A 30 -5.31 -10.08 9.74
CA SER A 30 -5.08 -10.84 8.51
C SER A 30 -5.33 -10.00 7.27
N SER A 31 -6.40 -9.21 7.26
CA SER A 31 -6.74 -8.32 6.15
C SER A 31 -5.66 -7.25 5.95
N TYR A 32 -5.16 -6.69 7.04
CA TYR A 32 -4.08 -5.70 7.02
C TYR A 32 -2.78 -6.30 6.46
N LEU A 33 -2.36 -7.47 6.95
CA LEU A 33 -1.15 -8.15 6.49
C LEU A 33 -1.24 -8.57 5.02
N ARG A 34 -2.38 -9.12 4.58
CA ARG A 34 -2.61 -9.44 3.15
C ARG A 34 -2.50 -8.19 2.28
N CYS A 35 -3.10 -7.09 2.70
CA CYS A 35 -3.04 -5.83 1.96
C CYS A 35 -1.60 -5.29 1.87
N ARG A 36 -0.77 -5.48 2.91
CA ARG A 36 0.66 -5.14 2.87
C ARG A 36 1.42 -6.03 1.88
N LEU A 37 1.21 -7.35 1.92
CA LEU A 37 1.84 -8.27 0.97
C LEU A 37 1.47 -7.97 -0.48
N GLN A 38 0.22 -7.68 -0.77
CA GLN A 38 -0.22 -7.28 -2.12
C GLN A 38 0.48 -6.01 -2.62
N LYS A 39 0.77 -5.05 -1.74
CA LYS A 39 1.53 -3.84 -2.13
C LYS A 39 2.98 -4.16 -2.39
N ILE A 40 3.57 -5.05 -1.61
CA ILE A 40 4.93 -5.54 -1.83
C ILE A 40 4.98 -6.25 -3.18
N GLU A 41 4.07 -7.17 -3.49
CA GLU A 41 4.01 -7.87 -4.78
C GLU A 41 3.81 -6.92 -5.97
N LYS A 42 3.03 -5.84 -5.81
CA LYS A 42 2.79 -4.86 -6.87
C LYS A 42 4.00 -3.96 -7.15
N TYR A 43 4.74 -3.60 -6.11
CA TYR A 43 5.81 -2.59 -6.18
C TYR A 43 7.17 -3.12 -5.70
N PHE A 44 7.42 -4.43 -5.82
CA PHE A 44 8.55 -5.12 -5.19
C PHE A 44 9.94 -4.52 -5.50
N PRO A 45 10.28 -4.04 -6.71
CA PRO A 45 11.60 -3.47 -6.97
C PRO A 45 11.77 -2.14 -6.23
N HIS A 46 10.74 -1.29 -6.27
CA HIS A 46 10.70 0.02 -5.63
C HIS A 46 10.72 -0.07 -4.11
N VAL A 47 10.03 -1.07 -3.56
CA VAL A 47 10.02 -1.35 -2.11
C VAL A 47 11.40 -1.78 -1.63
N LEU A 48 12.06 -2.67 -2.36
CA LEU A 48 13.42 -3.11 -2.01
C LEU A 48 14.45 -1.99 -2.15
N GLU A 49 14.35 -1.18 -3.20
CA GLU A 49 15.29 -0.08 -3.43
C GLU A 49 15.18 1.00 -2.36
N LYS A 50 13.96 1.34 -1.98
CA LYS A 50 13.69 2.27 -0.88
C LYS A 50 14.21 1.78 0.48
N GLU A 51 14.16 0.48 0.72
CA GLU A 51 14.70 -0.11 1.96
C GLU A 51 16.23 -0.10 1.96
N LYS A 52 16.88 -0.25 0.80
CA LYS A 52 18.35 -0.11 0.66
C LYS A 52 18.81 1.33 0.82
N SER A 53 18.07 2.29 0.26
CA SER A 53 18.40 3.73 0.31
C SER A 53 18.07 4.37 1.66
N ARG A 54 17.78 3.57 2.70
CA ARG A 54 17.40 4.04 4.03
C ARG A 54 18.59 4.67 4.75
N GLU A 55 18.40 5.85 5.32
CA GLU A 55 19.39 6.47 6.20
C GLU A 55 19.49 5.70 7.53
N MET A 56 20.67 5.66 8.16
CA MET A 56 20.94 4.86 9.37
C MET A 56 20.07 5.17 10.61
N GLY A 57 19.20 6.18 10.56
CA GLY A 57 18.30 6.57 11.65
C GLY A 57 16.80 6.41 11.36
N ASP A 58 16.41 6.03 10.14
CA ASP A 58 15.00 5.92 9.79
C ASP A 58 14.41 4.55 10.17
N ALA A 59 13.14 4.55 10.59
CA ALA A 59 12.43 3.34 10.95
C ALA A 59 12.24 2.44 9.71
N SER A 60 12.49 1.13 9.89
CA SER A 60 12.27 0.12 8.85
C SER A 60 10.81 0.13 8.40
N LEU A 61 10.58 0.19 7.08
CA LEU A 61 9.22 0.18 6.51
C LEU A 61 8.67 -1.25 6.39
N LEU A 62 9.60 -2.21 6.32
CA LEU A 62 9.33 -3.63 6.25
C LEU A 62 9.73 -4.32 7.55
N SER A 63 8.91 -5.26 7.98
CA SER A 63 9.33 -6.28 8.93
C SER A 63 10.41 -7.18 8.30
N PRO A 64 11.25 -7.85 9.10
CA PRO A 64 12.28 -8.74 8.56
C PRO A 64 11.69 -9.88 7.72
N GLU A 65 10.49 -10.36 8.07
CA GLU A 65 9.77 -11.39 7.31
C GLU A 65 9.27 -10.86 5.97
N GLU A 66 8.72 -9.64 5.94
CA GLU A 66 8.29 -8.99 4.69
C GLU A 66 9.48 -8.68 3.77
N PHE A 67 10.62 -8.32 4.33
CA PHE A 67 11.84 -8.08 3.56
C PHE A 67 12.40 -9.36 2.94
N ALA A 68 12.39 -10.47 3.70
CA ALA A 68 12.75 -11.79 3.17
C ALA A 68 11.80 -12.20 2.03
N PHE A 69 10.48 -12.06 2.24
CA PHE A 69 9.47 -12.33 1.22
C PHE A 69 9.69 -11.51 -0.05
N ALA A 70 9.95 -10.20 0.07
CA ALA A 70 10.17 -9.32 -1.08
C ALA A 70 11.40 -9.74 -1.91
N LYS A 71 12.49 -10.15 -1.24
CA LYS A 71 13.70 -10.65 -1.92
C LYS A 71 13.45 -11.96 -2.65
N GLU A 72 12.78 -12.90 -2.01
CA GLU A 72 12.42 -14.17 -2.63
C GLU A 72 11.49 -13.97 -3.83
N TYR A 73 10.51 -13.09 -3.70
CA TYR A 73 9.58 -12.74 -4.78
C TYR A 73 10.31 -12.13 -5.99
N TYR A 74 11.26 -11.22 -5.75
CA TYR A 74 12.10 -10.63 -6.80
C TYR A 74 12.87 -11.73 -7.55
N ALA A 75 13.60 -12.58 -6.83
CA ALA A 75 14.42 -13.64 -7.42
C ALA A 75 13.59 -14.68 -8.19
N ASN A 76 12.42 -15.04 -7.67
CA ASN A 76 11.49 -15.95 -8.32
C ASN A 76 10.96 -15.37 -9.64
N THR A 77 10.57 -14.09 -9.64
CA THR A 77 10.06 -13.40 -10.83
C THR A 77 11.12 -13.28 -11.92
N GLU A 78 12.34 -12.90 -11.55
CA GLU A 78 13.47 -12.83 -12.49
C GLU A 78 13.79 -14.20 -13.09
N THR A 79 13.85 -15.23 -12.24
CA THR A 79 14.13 -16.62 -12.68
C THR A 79 13.04 -17.14 -13.62
N TYR A 80 11.78 -16.86 -13.31
CA TYR A 80 10.63 -17.23 -14.12
C TYR A 80 10.67 -16.57 -15.50
N LEU A 81 10.80 -15.23 -15.54
CA LEU A 81 10.87 -14.48 -16.81
C LEU A 81 12.05 -14.93 -17.67
N LYS A 82 13.21 -15.15 -17.02
CA LYS A 82 14.40 -15.66 -17.68
C LYS A 82 14.17 -17.02 -18.33
N THR A 83 13.52 -17.93 -17.59
CA THR A 83 13.33 -19.31 -18.02
C THR A 83 12.27 -19.46 -19.11
N VAL A 84 11.17 -18.71 -19.00
CA VAL A 84 10.04 -18.82 -19.94
C VAL A 84 10.29 -18.07 -21.24
N ALA A 85 10.79 -16.83 -21.15
CA ALA A 85 10.83 -15.93 -22.30
C ALA A 85 12.26 -15.45 -22.65
N LEU A 86 13.00 -14.89 -21.69
CA LEU A 86 14.22 -14.13 -22.02
C LEU A 86 15.34 -15.00 -22.60
N LYS A 87 15.48 -16.26 -22.18
CA LYS A 87 16.44 -17.20 -22.77
C LYS A 87 16.23 -17.44 -24.27
N ARG A 88 15.01 -17.20 -24.79
CA ARG A 88 14.66 -17.40 -26.20
C ARG A 88 14.77 -16.11 -27.01
N MET A 89 14.96 -14.96 -26.37
CA MET A 89 15.11 -13.68 -27.04
C MET A 89 16.51 -13.50 -27.61
N PRO A 90 16.69 -12.63 -28.62
CA PRO A 90 18.01 -12.24 -29.10
C PRO A 90 18.88 -11.68 -27.95
N PRO A 91 20.23 -11.83 -28.00
CA PRO A 91 21.13 -11.51 -26.88
C PRO A 91 20.98 -10.10 -26.29
N ILE A 92 20.59 -9.12 -27.11
CA ILE A 92 20.43 -7.71 -26.70
C ILE A 92 19.19 -7.51 -25.82
N LEU A 93 18.20 -8.41 -25.90
CA LEU A 93 16.89 -8.26 -25.25
C LEU A 93 16.68 -9.25 -24.09
N GLN A 94 17.72 -9.97 -23.66
CA GLN A 94 17.59 -11.00 -22.61
C GLN A 94 17.59 -10.43 -21.19
N THR A 95 17.87 -9.14 -21.02
CA THR A 95 17.90 -8.47 -19.72
C THR A 95 16.68 -7.55 -19.58
N ILE A 96 16.01 -7.62 -18.43
CA ILE A 96 14.92 -6.71 -18.06
C ILE A 96 15.35 -5.94 -16.82
N ASP A 97 15.26 -4.62 -16.90
CA ASP A 97 15.35 -3.74 -15.74
C ASP A 97 14.00 -3.71 -15.02
N MET A 98 13.90 -4.41 -13.89
CA MET A 98 12.65 -4.53 -13.13
C MET A 98 12.18 -3.20 -12.55
N LEU A 99 13.09 -2.25 -12.27
CA LEU A 99 12.71 -0.92 -11.76
C LEU A 99 11.93 -0.12 -12.81
N LYS A 100 12.26 -0.28 -14.08
CA LYS A 100 11.55 0.38 -15.19
C LYS A 100 10.32 -0.41 -15.65
N ALA A 101 10.38 -1.73 -15.57
CA ALA A 101 9.29 -2.60 -16.01
C ALA A 101 8.09 -2.59 -15.04
N VAL A 102 8.34 -2.41 -13.75
CA VAL A 102 7.29 -2.36 -12.72
C VAL A 102 6.88 -0.91 -12.48
N PRO A 103 5.58 -0.57 -12.55
CA PRO A 103 5.12 0.80 -12.33
C PRO A 103 5.44 1.27 -10.91
N GLU A 104 5.77 2.55 -10.78
CA GLU A 104 5.99 3.17 -9.48
C GLU A 104 4.65 3.43 -8.74
N PRO A 105 4.66 3.47 -7.39
CA PRO A 105 3.50 3.90 -6.62
C PRO A 105 3.11 5.34 -7.00
N CYS A 106 1.88 5.55 -7.46
CA CYS A 106 1.35 6.88 -7.72
C CYS A 106 1.03 7.59 -6.39
N LEU A 107 1.65 8.75 -6.18
CA LEU A 107 1.56 9.52 -4.95
C LEU A 107 0.55 10.67 -5.05
N ASP A 108 0.10 10.92 -6.27
CA ASP A 108 -0.87 11.94 -6.65
C ASP A 108 -2.30 11.40 -6.70
N SER A 109 -2.51 10.17 -6.25
CA SER A 109 -3.84 9.58 -6.17
C SER A 109 -4.67 10.28 -5.10
N PHE A 110 -5.89 10.66 -5.45
CA PHE A 110 -6.87 11.19 -4.51
C PHE A 110 -7.22 10.17 -3.42
N VAL A 111 -7.33 10.65 -2.18
CA VAL A 111 -7.70 9.83 -1.01
C VAL A 111 -8.70 10.54 -0.13
N PHE A 112 -9.59 9.77 0.51
CA PHE A 112 -10.40 10.28 1.60
C PHE A 112 -9.61 10.21 2.91
N LEU A 113 -9.54 11.33 3.63
CA LEU A 113 -8.84 11.41 4.91
C LEU A 113 -9.77 11.94 6.01
N ARG A 114 -9.49 11.50 7.24
CA ARG A 114 -10.07 12.06 8.47
C ARG A 114 -8.95 12.49 9.39
N VAL A 115 -8.89 13.79 9.68
CA VAL A 115 -7.84 14.38 10.53
C VAL A 115 -7.99 13.85 11.96
N LYS A 116 -6.93 13.20 12.48
CA LYS A 116 -6.87 12.72 13.87
C LYS A 116 -6.13 13.68 14.80
N GLU A 117 -5.13 14.37 14.27
CA GLU A 117 -4.26 15.31 14.99
C GLU A 117 -4.20 16.62 14.21
N ARG A 118 -4.09 17.74 14.93
CA ARG A 118 -4.04 19.06 14.32
C ARG A 118 -2.76 19.21 13.50
N GLN A 119 -2.90 19.34 12.19
CA GLN A 119 -1.82 19.65 11.26
C GLN A 119 -2.05 21.04 10.67
N GLU A 120 -1.07 21.91 10.81
CA GLU A 120 -1.09 23.27 10.24
C GLU A 120 -0.21 23.34 8.97
N ASN A 121 -0.41 24.40 8.18
CA ASN A 121 0.39 24.73 6.99
C ASN A 121 0.40 23.65 5.91
N ILE A 122 -0.79 23.20 5.52
CA ILE A 122 -0.97 22.28 4.40
C ILE A 122 -0.75 23.04 3.08
N LEU A 123 0.17 22.54 2.25
CA LEU A 123 0.34 23.03 0.88
C LEU A 123 -0.75 22.44 -0.01
N VAL A 124 -1.52 23.30 -0.67
CA VAL A 124 -2.50 22.93 -1.69
C VAL A 124 -1.97 23.42 -3.02
N GLU A 125 -1.52 22.50 -3.86
CA GLU A 125 -1.13 22.83 -5.23
C GLU A 125 -2.41 22.88 -6.10
N PRO A 126 -2.70 24.00 -6.79
CA PRO A 126 -3.82 24.05 -7.71
C PRO A 126 -3.57 23.14 -8.91
N GLU A 127 -4.64 22.58 -9.48
CA GLU A 127 -4.54 21.84 -10.74
C GLU A 127 -4.10 22.82 -11.85
N THR A 128 -2.95 22.55 -12.47
CA THR A 128 -2.60 23.21 -13.74
C THR A 128 -3.28 22.44 -14.87
N ASP A 129 -4.04 23.14 -15.73
CA ASP A 129 -4.90 22.61 -16.81
C ASP A 129 -4.22 21.65 -17.83
N ASP A 130 -2.92 21.39 -17.72
CA ASP A 130 -2.10 20.69 -18.71
C ASP A 130 -2.05 19.16 -18.56
N GLN A 131 -2.81 18.54 -17.64
CA GLN A 131 -2.79 17.07 -17.41
C GLN A 131 -4.00 16.29 -17.95
N SER A 132 -4.85 16.88 -18.79
CA SER A 132 -6.02 16.20 -19.35
C SER A 132 -5.77 15.54 -20.73
N VAL A 133 -5.15 14.36 -20.73
CA VAL A 133 -5.30 13.40 -21.85
C VAL A 133 -5.70 12.03 -21.32
N LEU A 134 -6.96 11.94 -20.89
CA LEU A 134 -7.74 10.70 -20.91
C LEU A 134 -9.11 11.01 -21.54
N PRO A 135 -9.63 10.17 -22.46
CA PRO A 135 -10.82 10.50 -23.23
C PRO A 135 -12.06 10.50 -22.34
N PHE A 136 -12.59 11.71 -22.13
CA PHE A 136 -13.82 12.03 -21.43
C PHE A 136 -15.03 11.51 -22.23
N VAL A 137 -15.70 10.46 -21.72
CA VAL A 137 -17.09 10.13 -22.12
C VAL A 137 -18.00 10.84 -21.13
N GLY A 138 -18.67 11.88 -21.64
CA GLY A 138 -19.45 12.81 -20.83
C GLY A 138 -20.73 12.21 -20.25
N ILE A 139 -21.07 12.70 -19.05
CA ILE A 139 -22.45 12.91 -18.61
C ILE A 139 -22.49 14.31 -17.98
N GLY A 140 -23.52 15.07 -18.36
CA GLY A 140 -23.59 16.51 -18.23
C GLY A 140 -23.78 17.07 -16.81
N SER A 141 -23.47 18.37 -16.77
CA SER A 141 -23.80 19.40 -15.79
C SER A 141 -25.05 19.16 -14.95
N MET A 142 -24.96 19.46 -13.65
CA MET A 142 -25.83 20.44 -12.98
C MET A 142 -25.37 20.75 -11.55
N ALA A 143 -25.20 22.05 -11.30
CA ALA A 143 -25.58 22.79 -10.10
C ALA A 143 -24.79 22.62 -8.78
N HIS A 144 -24.01 23.67 -8.49
CA HIS A 144 -24.06 24.43 -7.23
C HIS A 144 -24.17 23.64 -5.91
N SER A 145 -23.03 23.23 -5.38
CA SER A 145 -22.78 23.30 -3.93
C SER A 145 -21.29 23.51 -3.69
N ALA A 146 -20.90 24.78 -3.65
CA ALA A 146 -19.59 25.21 -3.23
C ALA A 146 -19.32 24.72 -1.78
N GLY A 147 -18.13 24.15 -1.55
CA GLY A 147 -17.45 24.32 -0.28
C GLY A 147 -16.98 23.09 0.48
N LEU A 148 -17.27 21.85 0.07
CA LEU A 148 -16.85 20.67 0.87
C LEU A 148 -16.37 19.43 0.10
N LEU A 149 -16.26 19.49 -1.24
CA LEU A 149 -15.94 18.28 -2.02
C LEU A 149 -14.61 18.30 -2.79
N GLU A 150 -13.84 19.40 -2.77
CA GLU A 150 -12.54 19.47 -3.46
C GLU A 150 -11.32 19.40 -2.52
N ILE A 151 -11.54 19.11 -1.23
CA ILE A 151 -10.47 18.94 -0.24
C ILE A 151 -9.90 17.51 -0.29
N ALA A 152 -9.80 16.93 -1.48
CA ALA A 152 -9.01 15.72 -1.71
C ALA A 152 -7.56 16.14 -2.02
N VAL A 153 -7.01 17.04 -1.20
CA VAL A 153 -5.69 17.61 -1.43
C VAL A 153 -4.65 16.54 -1.12
N ARG A 154 -3.97 16.10 -2.18
CA ARG A 154 -2.55 15.72 -2.42
C ARG A 154 -1.53 15.88 -1.26
N LEU A 155 -1.94 15.51 -0.05
CA LEU A 155 -1.16 15.46 1.18
C LEU A 155 -0.69 14.04 1.39
N CYS A 156 0.51 13.65 0.96
CA CYS A 156 1.27 12.61 1.70
C CYS A 156 2.69 12.32 1.23
N LEU A 157 3.45 13.29 0.71
CA LEU A 157 4.87 13.01 0.41
C LEU A 157 5.91 13.74 1.23
N ASN A 158 5.62 14.92 1.77
CA ASN A 158 6.65 15.67 2.50
C ASN A 158 6.63 15.48 4.02
N GLN A 159 5.73 14.67 4.58
CA GLN A 159 5.62 14.42 6.03
C GLN A 159 5.69 12.94 6.44
N ARG A 160 6.58 12.17 5.79
CA ARG A 160 6.84 10.74 6.11
C ARG A 160 7.23 10.43 7.56
N LYS A 161 7.52 11.43 8.40
CA LYS A 161 7.96 11.22 9.79
C LYS A 161 6.84 11.22 10.82
N GLN A 162 5.62 11.66 10.49
CA GLN A 162 4.52 11.77 11.48
C GLN A 162 3.26 10.95 11.14
N LEU A 163 3.03 10.62 9.87
CA LEU A 163 1.90 9.77 9.49
C LEU A 163 2.37 8.31 9.37
N CYS A 164 1.71 7.43 10.11
CA CYS A 164 2.10 6.04 10.33
C CYS A 164 2.70 5.36 9.07
N PRO A 165 3.86 4.69 9.17
CA PRO A 165 4.62 4.14 8.03
C PRO A 165 3.89 3.04 7.22
N HIS A 166 2.68 2.66 7.64
CA HIS A 166 1.96 1.49 7.16
C HIS A 166 0.75 1.79 6.26
N VAL A 167 0.38 3.05 6.09
CA VAL A 167 -0.81 3.42 5.29
C VAL A 167 -0.35 3.86 3.89
N TRP A 168 0.13 2.91 3.10
CA TRP A 168 0.22 3.06 1.66
C TRP A 168 -1.11 2.59 1.08
N VAL A 169 -2.09 3.44 0.81
CA VAL A 169 -3.36 3.00 0.19
C VAL A 169 -3.20 3.07 -1.33
N PRO A 170 -3.38 1.96 -2.07
CA PRO A 170 -3.94 2.05 -3.40
C PRO A 170 -5.41 1.65 -3.34
N SER A 171 -6.26 2.54 -3.86
CA SER A 171 -7.55 2.13 -4.43
C SER A 171 -7.32 1.40 -5.75
#